data_AF-A0A9Q0P9Q6-F1
#
_entry.id   AF-A0A9Q0P9Q6-F1
#
_cell.length_a   1.000
_cell.length_b   1.000
_cell.length_c   1.000
_cell.angle_alpha   90.00
_cell.angle_beta   90.00
_cell.angle_gamma   90.00
#
_symmetry.space_group_name_H-M   'P 1'
#
loop_
_entity.id
_entity.type
_entity.pdbx_description
1 polymer ?
#
loop_
_entity_poly.entity_id
_entity_poly.type
_entity_poly.pdbx_seq_one_letter_code
_entity_poly.pdbx_strand_id
1 'polypeptide(L)'
;MTSMNLLHERMRPWISKKITEFLGEEETTLVDYIVSSTQDHVKATQMREMLQVILDDEAEMFVLKMWRMLIFEIKKVETGLCLRSKS
;
A
#
# COMPACT_ATOMS: atom_id res chain seq x y z
N MET A 1 7.70 -18.07 -3.88
CA MET A 1 7.12 -16.75 -3.58
C MET A 1 6.90 -16.69 -2.08
N THR A 2 7.62 -15.84 -1.36
CA THR A 2 7.53 -15.74 0.12
C THR A 2 6.19 -15.10 0.51
N SER A 3 5.70 -15.38 1.73
CA SER A 3 4.42 -14.83 2.22
C SER A 3 4.36 -13.29 2.20
N MET A 4 5.52 -12.63 2.28
CA MET A 4 5.64 -11.18 2.16
C MET A 4 5.27 -10.69 0.76
N ASN A 5 5.72 -11.34 -0.31
CA ASN A 5 5.37 -10.92 -1.68
C ASN A 5 3.86 -10.95 -1.93
N LEU A 6 3.16 -11.95 -1.39
CA LEU A 6 1.70 -12.06 -1.45
C LEU A 6 0.97 -10.92 -0.72
N LEU A 7 1.54 -10.38 0.35
CA LEU A 7 0.98 -9.25 1.07
C LEU A 7 0.99 -7.99 0.21
N HIS A 8 2.12 -7.70 -0.42
CA HIS A 8 2.29 -6.49 -1.23
C HIS A 8 1.44 -6.54 -2.51
N GLU A 9 1.28 -7.72 -3.10
CA GLU A 9 0.34 -7.93 -4.22
C GLU A 9 -1.11 -7.64 -3.83
N ARG A 10 -1.53 -7.94 -2.60
CA ARG A 10 -2.88 -7.61 -2.11
C ARG A 10 -3.10 -6.12 -1.87
N MET A 11 -2.04 -5.38 -1.56
CA MET A 11 -2.11 -3.93 -1.38
C MET A 11 -2.23 -3.19 -2.71
N ARG A 12 -1.59 -3.71 -3.77
CA ARG A 12 -1.49 -3.02 -5.07
C ARG A 12 -2.83 -2.57 -5.66
N PRO A 13 -3.92 -3.38 -5.67
CA PRO A 13 -5.21 -2.92 -6.21
C PRO A 13 -5.79 -1.73 -5.45
N TRP A 14 -5.64 -1.69 -4.12
CA TRP A 14 -6.12 -0.58 -3.30
C TRP A 14 -5.28 0.68 -3.52
N ILE A 15 -3.96 0.54 -3.58
CA ILE A 15 -3.03 1.64 -3.87
C ILE A 15 -3.34 2.23 -5.25
N SER A 16 -3.42 1.39 -6.28
CA SER A 16 -3.72 1.80 -7.66
C SER A 16 -5.03 2.59 -7.73
N LYS A 17 -6.10 2.06 -7.14
CA LYS A 17 -7.40 2.75 -7.11
C LYS A 17 -7.29 4.13 -6.46
N LYS A 18 -6.57 4.25 -5.35
CA LYS A 18 -6.41 5.51 -4.64
C LYS A 18 -5.59 6.53 -5.40
N ILE A 19 -4.50 6.12 -6.02
CA ILE A 19 -3.69 7.00 -6.87
C ILE A 19 -4.52 7.52 -8.05
N THR A 20 -5.29 6.66 -8.72
CA THR A 20 -6.20 7.10 -9.79
C THR A 20 -7.28 8.06 -9.30
N GLU A 21 -7.84 7.83 -8.11
CA GLU A 21 -8.81 8.77 -7.51
C GLU A 21 -8.20 10.14 -7.19
N PHE A 22 -6.93 10.20 -6.78
CA PHE A 22 -6.26 11.47 -6.46
C PHE A 22 -5.78 12.23 -7.69
N LEU A 23 -5.21 11.53 -8.68
CA LEU A 23 -4.61 12.15 -9.86
C LEU A 23 -5.59 12.30 -11.03
N GLY A 24 -6.71 11.57 -11.01
CA GLY A 24 -7.66 11.49 -12.12
C GLY A 24 -7.19 10.58 -13.26
N GLU A 25 -6.00 9.98 -13.16
CA GLU A 25 -5.42 9.09 -14.16
C GLU A 25 -4.61 7.95 -13.53
N GLU A 26 -4.35 6.90 -14.31
CA GLU A 26 -3.52 5.79 -13.85
C GLU A 26 -2.04 6.18 -13.90
N GLU A 27 -1.38 6.19 -12.74
CA GLU A 27 0.06 6.41 -12.64
C GLU A 27 0.75 5.16 -12.08
N THR A 28 1.06 4.21 -12.98
CA THR A 28 1.61 2.90 -12.61
C THR A 28 3.00 3.00 -11.98
N THR A 29 3.81 3.98 -12.39
CA THR A 29 5.15 4.21 -11.84
C THR A 29 5.09 4.56 -10.35
N LEU A 30 4.16 5.44 -9.97
CA LEU A 30 3.96 5.81 -8.57
C LEU A 30 3.41 4.64 -7.75
N VAL A 31 2.48 3.87 -8.32
CA VAL A 31 1.95 2.66 -7.66
C VAL A 31 3.06 1.65 -7.38
N ASP A 32 3.89 1.35 -8.38
CA ASP A 32 4.98 0.37 -8.24
C ASP A 32 6.03 0.87 -7.25
N TYR A 33 6.33 2.16 -7.25
CA TYR A 33 7.23 2.78 -6.27
C TYR A 33 6.70 2.72 -4.84
N ILE A 34 5.40 2.95 -4.62
CA ILE A 34 4.79 2.83 -3.29
C ILE A 34 4.86 1.38 -2.81
N VAL A 35 4.53 0.42 -3.69
CA VAL A 35 4.57 -1.01 -3.36
C VAL A 35 5.99 -1.45 -3.01
N SER A 36 7.00 -1.09 -3.82
CA SER A 36 8.40 -1.43 -3.53
C SER A 36 8.89 -0.77 -2.24
N SER A 37 8.56 0.49 -2.00
CA SER A 37 8.92 1.18 -0.75
C SER A 37 8.35 0.49 0.49
N THR A 38 7.15 -0.11 0.40
CA THR A 38 6.62 -0.92 1.51
C THR A 38 7.37 -2.23 1.70
N GLN A 39 7.90 -2.83 0.62
CA GLN A 39 8.77 -4.03 0.68
C GLN A 39 10.12 -3.71 1.29
N ASP A 40 10.66 -2.53 1.00
CA ASP A 40 11.94 -2.04 1.51
C ASP A 40 11.85 -1.51 2.94
N HIS A 41 10.69 -1.67 3.60
CA HIS A 41 10.46 -1.25 4.98
C HIS A 41 10.73 0.24 5.21
N VAL A 42 10.42 1.08 4.22
CA VAL A 42 10.51 2.53 4.34
C VAL A 42 9.63 3.02 5.50
N LYS A 43 10.12 3.99 6.27
CA LYS A 43 9.37 4.57 7.39
C LYS A 43 8.13 5.32 6.89
N ALA A 44 7.06 5.27 7.67
CA ALA A 44 5.80 5.98 7.38
C ALA A 44 6.00 7.48 7.16
N THR A 45 6.87 8.11 7.95
CA THR A 45 7.19 9.54 7.84
C THR A 45 7.82 9.88 6.50
N GLN A 46 8.77 9.05 6.05
CA GLN A 46 9.45 9.23 4.77
C GLN A 46 8.50 9.00 3.58
N MET A 47 7.64 7.99 3.65
CA MET A 47 6.59 7.78 2.64
C MET A 47 5.65 8.99 2.57
N ARG A 48 5.21 9.50 3.73
CA ARG A 48 4.34 10.68 3.80
C ARG A 48 5.00 11.91 3.20
N GLU A 49 6.25 12.20 3.57
CA GLU A 49 6.98 13.37 3.05
C GLU A 49 7.12 13.33 1.54
N MET A 50 7.41 12.16 0.96
CA MET A 50 7.48 11.99 -0.49
C MET A 50 6.11 12.16 -1.15
N LEU A 51 5.05 11.56 -0.58
CA LEU A 51 3.70 11.68 -1.14
C LEU A 51 3.09 13.06 -0.93
N GLN A 52 3.50 13.83 0.08
CA GLN A 52 3.05 15.20 0.30
C GLN A 52 3.38 16.10 -0.90
N VAL A 53 4.52 15.85 -1.58
CA VAL A 53 4.92 16.64 -2.77
C VAL A 53 3.97 16.40 -3.96
N ILE A 54 3.31 15.24 -4.00
CA ILE A 54 2.47 14.80 -5.13
C ILE A 54 0.98 14.97 -4.82
N LEU A 55 0.57 14.60 -3.60
CA LEU A 55 -0.81 14.48 -3.17
C LEU A 55 -1.21 15.55 -2.14
N ASP A 56 -0.31 16.47 -1.79
CA ASP A 56 -0.55 17.54 -0.81
C ASP A 56 -1.33 17.08 0.44
N ASP A 57 -2.41 17.77 0.81
CA ASP A 57 -3.22 17.51 2.02
C ASP A 57 -3.78 16.09 2.09
N GLU A 58 -3.95 15.40 0.96
CA GLU A 58 -4.44 14.02 0.89
C GLU A 58 -3.40 12.98 1.35
N ALA A 59 -2.11 13.32 1.34
CA ALA A 59 -1.01 12.40 1.59
C ALA A 59 -1.08 11.77 3.00
N GLU A 60 -1.34 12.57 4.04
CA GLU A 60 -1.37 12.09 5.42
C GLU A 60 -2.45 11.01 5.62
N MET A 61 -3.67 11.29 5.15
CA MET A 61 -4.78 10.36 5.30
C MET A 61 -4.57 9.10 4.45
N PHE A 62 -3.99 9.24 3.26
CA PHE A 62 -3.65 8.11 2.42
C PHE A 62 -2.63 7.18 3.08
N VAL A 63 -1.51 7.72 3.59
CA VAL A 63 -0.47 6.96 4.29
C VAL A 63 -1.04 6.28 5.53
N LEU A 64 -1.87 6.96 6.31
CA LEU A 64 -2.49 6.38 7.50
C LEU A 64 -3.39 5.17 7.16
N LYS A 65 -4.20 5.28 6.10
CA LYS A 65 -5.04 4.15 5.62
C LYS A 65 -4.19 3.02 5.07
N MET A 66 -3.12 3.35 4.34
CA MET A 66 -2.20 2.35 3.79
C MET A 66 -1.49 1.56 4.90
N TRP A 67 -0.99 2.24 5.94
CA TRP A 67 -0.36 1.58 7.08
C TRP A 67 -1.31 0.68 7.85
N ARG A 68 -2.58 1.10 8.03
CA ARG A 68 -3.61 0.23 8.63
C ARG A 68 -3.83 -1.04 7.82
N MET A 69 -3.89 -0.93 6.49
CA MET A 69 -4.05 -2.08 5.60
C MET A 69 -2.82 -3.02 5.67
N LEU A 70 -1.61 -2.45 5.66
CA LEU A 70 -0.37 -3.22 5.80
C LEU A 70 -0.34 -4.02 7.10
N ILE A 71 -0.59 -3.36 8.25
CA ILE A 71 -0.64 -4.03 9.56
C ILE A 71 -1.71 -5.13 9.58
N PHE A 72 -2.88 -4.87 9.00
CA PHE A 72 -3.95 -5.84 8.92
C PHE A 72 -3.55 -7.08 8.12
N GLU A 73 -2.96 -6.92 6.94
CA GLU A 73 -2.52 -8.06 6.13
C GLU A 73 -1.35 -8.82 6.80
N ILE A 74 -0.43 -8.14 7.48
CA ILE A 74 0.64 -8.80 8.26
C ILE A 74 0.00 -9.70 9.33
N LYS A 75 -0.90 -9.15 10.15
CA LYS A 75 -1.58 -9.90 11.22
C LYS A 75 -2.41 -11.05 10.69
N LYS A 76 -3.06 -10.88 9.53
CA LYS A 76 -3.83 -11.92 8.86
C LYS A 76 -2.96 -13.09 8.41
N VAL A 77 -1.73 -12.83 7.98
CA VAL A 77 -0.74 -13.88 7.67
C VAL A 77 -0.24 -14.55 8.94
N GLU A 78 0.14 -13.79 9.97
CA GLU A 78 0.61 -14.31 11.27
C GLU A 78 -0.41 -15.23 11.95
N THR A 79 -1.70 -14.89 11.86
CA THR A 79 -2.80 -15.66 12.47
C THR A 79 -3.26 -16.85 11.63
N GLY A 80 -2.64 -17.10 10.47
CA GLY A 80 -3.04 -18.21 9.58
C GLY A 80 -4.38 -18.01 8.87
N LEU A 81 -4.99 -16.82 8.99
CA LEU A 81 -6.26 -16.46 8.33
C LEU A 81 -6.10 -16.20 6.81
N CYS A 82 -4.90 -16.44 6.26
CA CYS A 82 -4.60 -16.34 4.84
C CYS A 82 -5.34 -17.39 3.98
N LEU A 83 -6.07 -18.33 4.60
CA LEU A 83 -6.85 -19.38 3.94
C LEU A 83 -8.34 -19.03 3.85
N ARG A 84 -8.74 -18.30 2.80
CA ARG A 84 -10.05 -18.42 2.11
C ARG A 84 -10.10 -17.40 0.98
N SER A 85 -9.49 -17.73 -0.16
CA SER A 85 -10.05 -17.25 -1.43
C SER A 85 -11.34 -18.03 -1.63
N LYS A 86 -12.48 -17.33 -1.65
CA LYS A 86 -13.75 -17.93 -2.06
C LYS A 86 -13.59 -18.45 -3.50
N SER A 87 -14.02 -19.69 -3.69
CA SER A 87 -14.33 -20.31 -4.98
C SER A 87 -15.22 -19.44 -5.85
#